data_AF-A0A8C7N016-F1
#
_entry.id   AF-A0A8C7N016-F1
#
_cell.length_a   1.000
_cell.length_b   1.000
_cell.length_c   1.000
_cell.angle_alpha   90.00
_cell.angle_beta   90.00
_cell.angle_gamma   90.00
#
_symmetry.space_group_name_H-M   'P 1'
#
loop_
_entity.id
_entity.type
_entity.pdbx_description
1 polymer ?
#
loop_
_entity_poly.entity_id
_entity_poly.type
_entity_poly.pdbx_seq_one_letter_code
_entity_poly.pdbx_strand_id
1 'polypeptide(L)'
;TVQSSVITKLKGVVMTNNTETGLRLWGPEDYVIPPTGEQVFFIVTNYIETPHQSLGFCAESPKVPDGQCVNNEDCAEGEAVVAGNGVKTGLCLNSTGTCEIHGWCPVETGRKPLEALLSKAEIFTIYIKNSVRFPKFEFSKSNVLDTGNDSYLKRCSYDNDLHPYCPIFRLGDLVSRTGHDFQDMAVVGGSVGILIEWNCDLDKDYSQCNPEYSFTRLDMNLNSSVTSGYNFRYARYYKDEAGENYRTLYKVYGIRFDIMVNGRAGKFNIIPTVIAIGSGLAIMGMVSNLIDLCFNLFPIHMLVYFLPPKIYFSWAVICLLLKRGFHLATLP
;
A
#
# COMPACT_ATOMS: atom_id res chain seq x y z
N THR A 1 -2.38 16.61 -14.13
CA THR A 1 -2.68 15.80 -12.94
C THR A 1 -3.88 14.93 -13.25
N VAL A 2 -3.84 13.66 -12.86
CA VAL A 2 -4.97 12.73 -13.01
C VAL A 2 -5.96 12.95 -11.86
N GLN A 3 -7.24 12.93 -12.17
CA GLN A 3 -8.30 12.80 -11.18
C GLN A 3 -8.75 11.33 -11.19
N SER A 4 -8.83 10.70 -10.02
CA SER A 4 -9.14 9.28 -9.90
C SER A 4 -10.23 9.05 -8.87
N SER A 5 -11.14 8.12 -9.17
CA SER A 5 -12.14 7.58 -8.26
C SER A 5 -12.00 6.07 -8.23
N VAL A 6 -12.00 5.47 -7.04
CA VAL A 6 -11.90 4.03 -6.83
C VAL A 6 -13.06 3.57 -5.98
N ILE A 7 -13.69 2.47 -6.40
CA ILE A 7 -14.75 1.79 -5.66
C ILE A 7 -14.36 0.33 -5.56
N THR A 8 -14.43 -0.22 -4.36
CA THR A 8 -14.13 -1.63 -4.11
C THR A 8 -15.35 -2.38 -3.60
N LYS A 9 -15.46 -3.66 -3.99
CA LYS A 9 -16.49 -4.56 -3.46
C LYS A 9 -15.94 -5.96 -3.29
N LEU A 10 -15.99 -6.47 -2.07
CA LEU A 10 -15.53 -7.81 -1.75
C LEU A 10 -16.67 -8.82 -1.80
N LYS A 11 -16.32 -10.06 -2.14
CA LYS A 11 -17.21 -11.22 -2.16
C LYS A 11 -16.48 -12.45 -1.67
N GLY A 12 -17.16 -13.21 -0.82
CA GLY A 12 -16.66 -14.45 -0.24
C GLY A 12 -17.25 -14.64 1.14
N VAL A 13 -17.46 -15.89 1.52
CA VAL A 13 -17.94 -16.26 2.86
C VAL A 13 -17.11 -17.40 3.40
N VAL A 14 -16.90 -17.41 4.71
CA VAL A 14 -16.19 -18.50 5.40
C VAL A 14 -16.91 -18.87 6.67
N MET A 15 -16.93 -20.17 6.96
CA MET A 15 -17.39 -20.71 8.24
C MET A 15 -16.18 -20.98 9.12
N THR A 16 -16.19 -20.42 10.33
CA THR A 16 -15.20 -20.70 11.37
C THR A 16 -15.84 -21.57 12.43
N ASN A 17 -15.15 -22.61 12.90
CA ASN A 17 -15.60 -23.45 14.00
C ASN A 17 -14.58 -23.35 15.14
N ASN A 18 -14.92 -22.62 16.19
CA ASN A 18 -14.08 -22.45 17.37
C ASN A 18 -14.78 -23.06 18.59
N THR A 19 -14.02 -23.67 19.50
CA THR A 19 -14.53 -24.31 20.71
C THR A 19 -15.23 -23.33 21.65
N GLU A 20 -14.81 -22.06 21.64
CA GLU A 20 -15.35 -21.03 22.54
C GLU A 20 -16.61 -20.33 21.99
N THR A 21 -16.67 -20.08 20.68
CA THR A 21 -17.73 -19.27 20.04
C THR A 21 -18.66 -20.10 19.16
N GLY A 22 -18.36 -21.38 18.99
CA GLY A 22 -19.08 -22.29 18.11
C GLY A 22 -18.87 -22.01 16.62
N LEU A 23 -19.83 -22.47 15.82
CA LEU A 23 -19.85 -22.30 14.38
C LEU A 23 -20.37 -20.91 14.00
N ARG A 24 -19.57 -20.14 13.26
CA ARG A 24 -19.91 -18.77 12.84
C ARG A 24 -19.66 -18.56 11.36
N LEU A 25 -20.61 -17.90 10.69
CA LEU A 25 -20.47 -17.43 9.32
C LEU A 25 -19.85 -16.03 9.32
N TRP A 26 -18.88 -15.82 8.43
CA TRP A 26 -18.25 -14.53 8.18
C TRP A 26 -18.53 -14.11 6.74
N GLY A 27 -19.20 -12.97 6.58
CA GLY A 27 -19.42 -12.30 5.30
C GLY A 27 -18.59 -11.01 5.17
N PRO A 28 -18.60 -10.35 4.00
CA PRO A 28 -17.89 -9.10 3.77
C PRO A 28 -18.22 -8.02 4.82
N GLU A 29 -19.45 -8.00 5.32
CA GLU A 29 -19.93 -7.13 6.39
C GLU A 29 -19.23 -7.35 7.74
N ASP A 30 -18.63 -8.51 7.97
CA ASP A 30 -17.92 -8.83 9.21
C ASP A 30 -16.40 -8.70 9.09
N TYR A 31 -15.83 -9.10 7.94
CA TYR A 31 -14.37 -9.15 7.77
C TYR A 31 -13.78 -7.94 7.03
N VAL A 32 -14.58 -7.06 6.42
CA VAL A 32 -14.08 -5.87 5.71
C VAL A 32 -14.22 -4.62 6.56
N ILE A 33 -13.11 -3.92 6.77
CA ILE A 33 -13.07 -2.71 7.60
C ILE A 33 -12.25 -1.61 6.88
N PRO A 34 -12.77 -0.37 6.71
CA PRO A 34 -14.17 0.01 6.87
C PRO A 34 -15.05 -0.58 5.75
N PRO A 35 -16.38 -0.66 5.94
CA PRO A 35 -17.29 -1.26 4.95
C PRO A 35 -17.56 -0.36 3.73
N THR A 36 -17.08 0.89 3.73
CA THR A 36 -17.44 1.92 2.72
C THR A 36 -16.82 1.68 1.33
N GLY A 37 -15.85 0.77 1.19
CA GLY A 37 -15.36 0.33 -0.12
C GLY A 37 -14.58 1.40 -0.89
N GLU A 38 -13.53 1.93 -0.26
CA GLU A 38 -12.70 3.02 -0.79
C GLU A 38 -11.36 2.52 -1.36
N GLN A 39 -10.38 3.42 -1.50
CA GLN A 39 -9.00 3.10 -1.91
C GLN A 39 -8.24 2.27 -0.88
N VAL A 40 -8.64 2.34 0.39
CA VAL A 40 -8.02 1.62 1.49
C VAL A 40 -9.08 0.74 2.14
N PHE A 41 -8.78 -0.55 2.26
CA PHE A 41 -9.63 -1.50 2.97
C PHE A 41 -8.79 -2.55 3.67
N PHE A 42 -9.32 -3.09 4.75
CA PHE A 42 -8.69 -4.13 5.57
C PHE A 42 -9.55 -5.38 5.57
N ILE A 43 -8.91 -6.53 5.40
CA ILE A 43 -9.55 -7.84 5.41
C ILE A 43 -9.07 -8.59 6.64
N VAL A 44 -9.99 -8.85 7.57
CA VAL A 44 -9.74 -9.69 8.75
C VAL A 44 -9.44 -11.11 8.28
N THR A 45 -8.27 -11.62 8.67
CA THR A 45 -7.84 -13.00 8.40
C THR A 45 -7.70 -13.83 9.67
N ASN A 46 -7.46 -13.18 10.80
CA ASN A 46 -7.36 -13.84 12.10
C ASN A 46 -7.87 -12.90 13.20
N TYR A 47 -8.33 -13.45 14.32
CA TYR A 47 -8.87 -12.62 15.40
C TYR A 47 -8.77 -13.29 16.77
N ILE A 48 -8.80 -12.46 17.81
CA ILE A 48 -9.02 -12.86 19.19
C ILE A 48 -10.30 -12.16 19.63
N GLU A 49 -11.24 -12.93 20.15
CA GLU A 49 -12.52 -12.45 20.66
C GLU A 49 -12.49 -12.50 22.20
N THR A 50 -12.94 -11.43 22.84
CA THR A 50 -13.17 -11.38 24.29
C THR A 50 -14.63 -10.96 24.50
N PRO A 51 -15.55 -11.93 24.61
CA PRO A 51 -16.98 -11.65 24.70
C PRO A 51 -17.38 -11.20 26.10
N HIS A 52 -18.56 -10.59 26.20
CA HIS A 52 -19.21 -10.23 27.47
C HIS A 52 -18.34 -9.39 28.42
N GLN A 53 -17.57 -8.45 27.88
CA GLN A 53 -16.89 -7.47 28.72
C GLN A 53 -17.90 -6.50 29.32
N SER A 54 -17.89 -6.33 30.64
CA SER A 54 -18.64 -5.31 31.37
C SER A 54 -17.68 -4.38 32.12
N LEU A 55 -18.16 -3.19 32.51
CA LEU A 55 -17.37 -2.33 33.39
C LEU A 55 -17.35 -2.94 34.80
N GLY A 56 -16.15 -3.13 35.34
CA GLY A 56 -15.97 -3.72 36.66
C GLY A 56 -14.52 -3.77 37.07
N PHE A 57 -14.22 -4.63 38.03
CA PHE A 57 -12.88 -4.81 38.60
C PHE A 57 -12.32 -6.18 38.21
N CYS A 58 -11.11 -6.21 37.69
CA CYS A 58 -10.42 -7.45 37.33
C CYS A 58 -8.91 -7.28 37.34
N ALA A 59 -8.19 -8.40 37.33
CA ALA A 59 -6.75 -8.42 37.18
C ALA A 59 -6.30 -7.85 35.82
N GLU A 60 -5.27 -7.01 35.83
CA GLU A 60 -4.59 -6.55 34.61
C GLU A 60 -3.87 -7.72 33.91
N SER A 61 -3.66 -7.58 32.59
CA SER A 61 -2.94 -8.58 31.81
C SER A 61 -1.48 -8.69 32.25
N PRO A 62 -0.96 -9.91 32.50
CA PRO A 62 0.46 -10.13 32.80
C PRO A 62 1.42 -9.67 31.69
N LYS A 63 0.89 -9.42 30.49
CA LYS A 63 1.65 -8.90 29.34
C LYS A 63 1.95 -7.41 29.46
N VAL A 64 1.32 -6.68 30.39
CA VAL A 64 1.52 -5.24 30.60
C VAL A 64 2.48 -5.05 31.78
N PRO A 65 3.72 -4.59 31.54
CA PRO A 65 4.74 -4.48 32.60
C PRO A 65 4.32 -3.57 33.75
N ASP A 66 3.68 -2.43 33.45
CA ASP A 66 3.20 -1.47 34.47
C ASP A 66 2.01 -2.02 35.30
N GLY A 67 1.41 -3.13 34.86
CA GLY A 67 0.35 -3.82 35.59
C GLY A 67 0.87 -4.93 36.52
N GLN A 68 2.17 -5.25 36.50
CA GLN A 68 2.74 -6.31 37.33
C GLN A 68 3.02 -5.78 38.75
N CYS A 69 2.75 -6.60 39.76
CA CYS A 69 2.93 -6.21 41.16
C CYS A 69 3.35 -7.41 42.02
N VAL A 70 4.02 -7.13 43.12
CA VAL A 70 4.33 -8.10 44.19
C VAL A 70 3.55 -7.75 45.45
N ASN A 71 3.34 -6.46 45.71
CA ASN A 71 2.56 -5.96 46.84
C ASN A 71 1.62 -4.83 46.40
N ASN A 72 0.74 -4.39 47.31
CA ASN A 72 -0.23 -3.32 47.03
C ASN A 72 0.43 -1.96 46.79
N GLU A 73 1.64 -1.72 47.28
CA GLU A 73 2.36 -0.44 47.10
C GLU A 73 2.80 -0.24 45.64
N ASP A 74 2.99 -1.32 44.88
CA ASP A 74 3.27 -1.29 43.44
C ASP A 74 2.06 -0.80 42.62
N CYS A 75 0.85 -0.85 43.20
CA CYS A 75 -0.40 -0.50 42.55
C CYS A 75 -0.92 0.84 43.07
N ALA A 76 -0.40 1.96 42.58
CA ALA A 76 -0.87 3.29 42.98
C ALA A 76 -2.36 3.50 42.60
N GLU A 77 -3.23 3.71 43.59
CA GLU A 77 -4.66 3.89 43.39
C GLU A 77 -4.98 5.14 42.55
N GLY A 78 -5.89 4.98 41.58
CA GLY A 78 -6.32 6.06 40.70
C GLY A 78 -5.40 6.34 39.51
N GLU A 79 -4.25 5.67 39.42
CA GLU A 79 -3.36 5.78 38.27
C GLU A 79 -3.79 4.87 37.12
N ALA A 80 -3.82 5.42 35.90
CA ALA A 80 -4.06 4.63 34.70
C ALA A 80 -2.83 3.77 34.38
N VAL A 81 -3.04 2.49 34.07
CA VAL A 81 -1.94 1.60 33.68
C VAL A 81 -1.39 2.04 32.32
N VAL A 82 -0.08 2.29 32.25
CA VAL A 82 0.61 2.71 31.03
C VAL A 82 0.56 1.58 30.00
N ALA A 83 -0.07 1.86 28.84
CA ALA A 83 -0.36 0.86 27.81
C ALA A 83 -1.18 -0.35 28.30
N GLY A 84 -1.95 -0.16 29.39
CA GLY A 84 -2.84 -1.16 29.98
C GLY A 84 -4.30 -1.02 29.57
N ASN A 85 -5.18 -1.64 30.36
CA ASN A 85 -6.59 -1.82 30.04
C ASN A 85 -7.55 -1.09 31.01
N GLY A 86 -7.02 -0.44 32.06
CA GLY A 86 -7.83 0.27 33.05
C GLY A 86 -7.03 1.12 34.04
N VAL A 87 -7.69 1.48 35.14
CA VAL A 87 -7.15 2.32 36.23
C VAL A 87 -6.93 1.46 37.47
N LYS A 88 -5.74 1.53 38.08
CA LYS A 88 -5.34 0.74 39.25
C LYS A 88 -6.23 1.08 40.46
N THR A 89 -6.65 0.07 41.21
CA THR A 89 -7.51 0.24 42.40
C THR A 89 -6.76 0.36 43.73
N GLY A 90 -5.44 0.15 43.74
CA GLY A 90 -4.68 0.04 44.99
C GLY A 90 -4.34 -1.40 45.41
N LEU A 91 -4.93 -2.40 44.75
CA LEU A 91 -4.81 -3.80 45.15
C LEU A 91 -3.94 -4.61 44.19
N CYS A 92 -3.02 -5.39 44.75
CA CYS A 92 -2.23 -6.39 44.02
C CYS A 92 -2.85 -7.78 44.19
N LEU A 93 -3.16 -8.45 43.09
CA LEU A 93 -3.79 -9.77 43.11
C LEU A 93 -2.73 -10.87 43.09
N ASN A 94 -2.45 -11.46 44.25
CA ASN A 94 -1.44 -12.52 44.42
C ASN A 94 -1.61 -13.73 43.49
N SER A 95 -2.82 -14.02 43.02
CA SER A 95 -3.09 -15.15 42.12
C SER A 95 -2.53 -14.95 40.71
N THR A 96 -2.45 -13.71 40.24
CA THR A 96 -2.02 -13.35 38.88
C THR A 96 -0.71 -12.57 38.87
N GLY A 97 -0.31 -12.00 40.02
CA GLY A 97 0.85 -11.11 40.14
C GLY A 97 0.62 -9.79 39.42
N THR A 98 -0.63 -9.35 39.29
CA THR A 98 -0.99 -8.10 38.62
C THR A 98 -1.94 -7.25 39.45
N CYS A 99 -1.90 -5.95 39.21
CA CYS A 99 -2.78 -5.00 39.86
C CYS A 99 -4.24 -5.27 39.45
N GLU A 100 -5.16 -5.11 40.40
CA GLU A 100 -6.57 -4.98 40.09
C GLU A 100 -6.82 -3.62 39.44
N ILE A 101 -7.59 -3.64 38.35
CA ILE A 101 -7.96 -2.46 37.58
C ILE A 101 -9.47 -2.32 37.48
N HIS A 102 -9.94 -1.07 37.48
CA HIS A 102 -11.28 -0.73 37.04
C HIS A 102 -11.28 -0.49 35.53
N GLY A 103 -12.03 -1.29 34.78
CA GLY A 103 -12.03 -1.25 33.32
C GLY A 103 -13.03 -2.23 32.71
N TRP A 104 -12.82 -2.55 31.43
CA TRP A 104 -13.64 -3.55 30.72
C TRP A 104 -13.15 -4.95 31.03
N CYS A 105 -13.91 -5.69 31.83
CA CYS A 105 -13.55 -6.98 32.39
C CYS A 105 -14.42 -8.10 31.79
N PRO A 106 -13.84 -9.27 31.48
CA PRO A 106 -12.43 -9.65 31.66
C PRO A 106 -11.50 -9.03 30.60
N VAL A 107 -10.24 -8.79 30.95
CA VAL A 107 -9.20 -8.31 30.01
C VAL A 107 -8.88 -9.39 28.95
N GLU A 108 -8.40 -8.98 27.77
CA GLU A 108 -7.94 -9.88 26.71
C GLU A 108 -6.85 -10.86 27.21
N THR A 109 -7.21 -12.13 27.38
CA THR A 109 -6.30 -13.21 27.78
C THR A 109 -5.85 -14.10 26.62
N GLY A 110 -6.49 -13.96 25.46
CA GLY A 110 -6.24 -14.79 24.28
C GLY A 110 -4.80 -14.78 23.79
N ARG A 111 -4.33 -15.96 23.38
CA ARG A 111 -3.12 -16.10 22.55
C ARG A 111 -3.53 -15.96 21.10
N LYS A 112 -2.68 -15.31 20.30
CA LYS A 112 -2.87 -15.26 18.85
C LYS A 112 -2.94 -16.71 18.32
N PRO A 113 -3.98 -17.09 17.57
CA PRO A 113 -4.04 -18.41 16.95
C PRO A 113 -2.80 -18.65 16.07
N LEU A 114 -2.26 -19.88 16.12
CA LEU A 114 -1.10 -20.27 15.32
C LEU A 114 -1.41 -20.27 13.81
N GLU A 115 -2.65 -20.62 13.48
CA GLU A 115 -3.18 -20.61 12.12
C GLU A 115 -4.24 -19.51 11.98
N ALA A 116 -4.38 -18.98 10.76
CA ALA A 116 -5.38 -17.97 10.48
C ALA A 116 -6.79 -18.56 10.50
N LEU A 117 -7.65 -18.07 11.40
CA LEU A 117 -9.04 -18.55 11.52
C LEU A 117 -9.84 -18.39 10.22
N LEU A 118 -9.56 -17.33 9.45
CA LEU A 118 -10.15 -17.06 8.14
C LEU A 118 -9.14 -17.34 7.02
N SER A 119 -8.37 -18.42 7.12
CA SER A 119 -7.41 -18.87 6.08
C SER A 119 -8.04 -19.02 4.69
N LYS A 120 -9.33 -19.41 4.63
CA LYS A 120 -10.11 -19.50 3.38
C LYS A 120 -10.40 -18.15 2.72
N ALA A 121 -10.05 -17.03 3.35
CA ALA A 121 -10.13 -15.72 2.69
C ALA A 121 -9.26 -15.66 1.42
N GLU A 122 -8.26 -16.52 1.28
CA GLU A 122 -7.42 -16.63 0.07
C GLU A 122 -8.23 -16.79 -1.24
N ILE A 123 -9.41 -17.43 -1.18
CA ILE A 123 -10.25 -17.64 -2.36
C ILE A 123 -11.28 -16.54 -2.60
N PHE A 124 -11.33 -15.54 -1.72
CA PHE A 124 -12.25 -14.43 -1.87
C PHE A 124 -11.84 -13.54 -3.03
N THR A 125 -12.80 -12.79 -3.53
CA THR A 125 -12.61 -11.91 -4.68
C THR A 125 -12.92 -10.47 -4.32
N ILE A 126 -12.16 -9.56 -4.91
CA ILE A 126 -12.40 -8.14 -4.86
C ILE A 126 -12.64 -7.60 -6.26
N TYR A 127 -13.74 -6.89 -6.41
CA TYR A 127 -14.02 -6.07 -7.57
C TYR A 127 -13.46 -4.66 -7.34
N ILE A 128 -12.59 -4.19 -8.23
CA ILE A 128 -11.99 -2.86 -8.20
C ILE A 128 -12.45 -2.09 -9.43
N LYS A 129 -13.33 -1.11 -9.23
CA LYS A 129 -13.70 -0.14 -10.27
C LYS A 129 -12.88 1.12 -10.08
N ASN A 130 -12.04 1.43 -11.06
CA ASN A 130 -11.28 2.67 -11.12
C ASN A 130 -11.71 3.50 -12.32
N SER A 131 -12.01 4.77 -12.09
CA SER A 131 -12.33 5.75 -13.13
C SER A 131 -11.35 6.91 -13.04
N VAL A 132 -10.70 7.22 -14.16
CA VAL A 132 -9.73 8.30 -14.28
C VAL A 132 -10.22 9.38 -15.23
N ARG A 133 -9.84 10.62 -14.93
CA ARG A 133 -10.05 11.79 -15.79
C ARG A 133 -8.77 12.58 -15.89
N PHE A 134 -8.42 13.00 -17.10
CA PHE A 134 -7.36 13.96 -17.39
C PHE A 134 -8.01 15.27 -17.85
N PRO A 135 -8.30 16.22 -16.94
CA PRO A 135 -9.10 17.40 -17.24
C PRO A 135 -8.53 18.26 -18.37
N LYS A 136 -7.19 18.37 -18.45
CA LYS A 136 -6.48 19.13 -19.49
C LYS A 136 -6.85 18.68 -20.91
N PHE A 137 -7.20 17.41 -21.10
CA PHE A 137 -7.50 16.82 -22.40
C PHE A 137 -8.97 16.40 -22.53
N GLU A 138 -9.80 16.71 -21.52
CA GLU A 138 -11.20 16.26 -21.42
C GLU A 138 -11.39 14.75 -21.58
N PHE A 139 -10.33 13.97 -21.33
CA PHE A 139 -10.34 12.52 -21.46
C PHE A 139 -10.79 11.88 -20.15
N SER A 140 -11.70 10.91 -20.22
CA SER A 140 -12.10 10.08 -19.08
C SER A 140 -12.16 8.61 -19.50
N LYS A 141 -11.70 7.70 -18.65
CA LYS A 141 -11.76 6.26 -18.90
C LYS A 141 -11.93 5.48 -17.60
N SER A 142 -12.53 4.30 -17.71
CA SER A 142 -12.71 3.35 -16.63
C SER A 142 -11.90 2.09 -16.91
N ASN A 143 -11.38 1.43 -15.87
CA ASN A 143 -10.69 0.13 -16.02
C ASN A 143 -11.65 -1.00 -16.41
N VAL A 144 -12.95 -0.83 -16.09
CA VAL A 144 -14.00 -1.76 -16.49
C VAL A 144 -14.31 -1.53 -17.97
N LEU A 145 -14.13 -2.57 -18.79
CA LEU A 145 -14.51 -2.55 -20.19
C LEU A 145 -16.01 -2.28 -20.33
N ASP A 146 -16.37 -1.35 -21.22
CA ASP A 146 -17.75 -1.12 -21.64
C ASP A 146 -18.18 -2.25 -22.58
N THR A 147 -18.44 -3.40 -21.98
CA THR A 147 -19.02 -4.54 -22.68
C THR A 147 -20.51 -4.51 -22.37
N GLY A 148 -21.36 -4.44 -23.39
CA GLY A 148 -22.82 -4.63 -23.25
C GLY A 148 -23.22 -6.04 -22.82
N ASN A 149 -22.33 -6.77 -22.14
CA ASN A 149 -22.46 -8.16 -21.76
C ASN A 149 -22.23 -8.32 -20.25
N ASP A 150 -23.32 -8.23 -19.49
CA ASP A 150 -23.34 -8.44 -18.04
C ASP A 150 -22.82 -9.83 -17.60
N SER A 151 -22.69 -10.80 -18.51
CA SER A 151 -22.16 -12.12 -18.18
C SER A 151 -20.64 -12.15 -18.02
N TYR A 152 -19.91 -11.19 -18.61
CA TYR A 152 -18.45 -11.14 -18.52
C TYR A 152 -17.99 -10.93 -17.06
N LEU A 153 -18.54 -9.92 -16.39
CA LEU A 153 -18.22 -9.60 -14.98
C LEU A 153 -18.67 -10.68 -13.99
N LYS A 154 -19.51 -11.64 -14.42
CA LYS A 154 -19.93 -12.77 -13.56
C LYS A 154 -18.92 -13.92 -13.57
N ARG A 155 -18.02 -13.98 -14.57
CA ARG A 155 -17.13 -15.13 -14.79
C ARG A 155 -15.65 -14.77 -14.88
N CYS A 156 -15.33 -13.51 -15.19
CA CYS A 156 -13.93 -13.14 -15.35
C CYS A 156 -13.20 -13.16 -14.00
N SER A 157 -11.91 -13.52 -14.05
CA SER A 157 -10.94 -13.30 -12.99
C SER A 157 -9.71 -12.67 -13.63
N TYR A 158 -9.10 -11.71 -12.96
CA TYR A 158 -7.91 -11.04 -13.46
C TYR A 158 -6.77 -12.03 -13.66
N ASP A 159 -6.19 -11.98 -14.84
CA ASP A 159 -4.95 -12.65 -15.17
C ASP A 159 -4.16 -11.78 -16.15
N ASN A 160 -2.84 -11.76 -16.02
CA ASN A 160 -1.99 -10.85 -16.78
C ASN A 160 -2.03 -11.12 -18.29
N ASP A 161 -2.18 -12.39 -18.68
CA ASP A 161 -2.11 -12.81 -20.07
C ASP A 161 -3.49 -13.13 -20.65
N LEU A 162 -4.33 -13.83 -19.87
CA LEU A 162 -5.63 -14.31 -20.33
C LEU A 162 -6.73 -13.24 -20.22
N HIS A 163 -6.77 -12.48 -19.11
CA HIS A 163 -7.84 -11.54 -18.81
C HIS A 163 -7.32 -10.25 -18.14
N PRO A 164 -6.44 -9.48 -18.82
CA PRO A 164 -5.74 -8.32 -18.23
C PRO A 164 -6.68 -7.16 -17.85
N TYR A 165 -7.89 -7.13 -18.41
CA TYR A 165 -8.87 -6.08 -18.16
C TYR A 165 -10.01 -6.50 -17.24
N CYS A 166 -9.95 -7.69 -16.64
CA CYS A 166 -10.95 -8.08 -15.67
C CYS A 166 -10.72 -7.34 -14.34
N PRO A 167 -11.72 -6.60 -13.82
CA PRO A 167 -11.58 -5.83 -12.58
C PRO A 167 -11.77 -6.67 -11.31
N ILE A 168 -11.79 -8.01 -11.41
CA ILE A 168 -12.06 -8.93 -10.30
C ILE A 168 -10.79 -9.70 -9.99
N PHE A 169 -10.27 -9.52 -8.77
CA PHE A 169 -9.01 -10.11 -8.32
C PHE A 169 -9.28 -11.09 -7.19
N ARG A 170 -8.58 -12.21 -7.16
CA ARG A 170 -8.58 -13.13 -6.02
C ARG A 170 -7.55 -12.67 -5.00
N LEU A 171 -7.88 -12.72 -3.71
CA LEU A 171 -7.00 -12.22 -2.65
C LEU A 171 -5.67 -12.97 -2.55
N GLY A 172 -5.70 -14.30 -2.68
CA GLY A 172 -4.49 -15.11 -2.73
C GLY A 172 -3.56 -14.70 -3.87
N ASP A 173 -4.12 -14.40 -5.05
CA ASP A 173 -3.35 -14.00 -6.24
C ASP A 173 -2.72 -12.61 -6.05
N LEU A 174 -3.40 -11.70 -5.35
CA LEU A 174 -2.84 -10.38 -5.03
C LEU A 174 -1.58 -10.51 -4.16
N VAL A 175 -1.63 -11.38 -3.14
CA VAL A 175 -0.50 -11.59 -2.24
C VAL A 175 0.62 -12.39 -2.93
N SER A 176 0.29 -13.44 -3.68
CA SER A 176 1.29 -14.26 -4.38
C SER A 176 2.07 -13.46 -5.43
N ARG A 177 1.43 -12.50 -6.10
CA ARG A 177 2.09 -11.58 -7.04
C ARG A 177 3.08 -10.63 -6.39
N THR A 178 3.02 -10.43 -5.07
CA THR A 178 4.07 -9.71 -4.32
C THR A 178 5.28 -10.57 -3.99
N GLY A 179 5.25 -11.88 -4.31
CA GLY A 179 6.29 -12.85 -3.95
C GLY A 179 6.15 -13.42 -2.54
N HIS A 180 4.97 -13.28 -1.91
CA HIS A 180 4.70 -13.74 -0.55
C HIS A 180 3.55 -14.75 -0.49
N ASP A 181 3.54 -15.57 0.56
CA ASP A 181 2.46 -16.52 0.82
C ASP A 181 1.30 -15.88 1.58
N PHE A 182 0.06 -16.21 1.18
CA PHE A 182 -1.14 -15.67 1.80
C PHE A 182 -1.34 -16.20 3.22
N GLN A 183 -1.06 -17.47 3.48
CA GLN A 183 -1.31 -18.11 4.78
C GLN A 183 -0.37 -17.55 5.84
N ASP A 184 0.91 -17.36 5.50
CA ASP A 184 1.89 -16.74 6.39
C ASP A 184 1.47 -15.30 6.75
N MET A 185 1.04 -14.52 5.75
CA MET A 185 0.58 -13.15 5.97
C MET A 185 -0.74 -13.10 6.76
N ALA A 186 -1.63 -14.07 6.56
CA ALA A 186 -2.93 -14.13 7.22
C ALA A 186 -2.83 -14.33 8.74
N VAL A 187 -1.74 -14.90 9.26
CA VAL A 187 -1.55 -15.13 10.71
C VAL A 187 -1.17 -13.84 11.45
N VAL A 188 -0.25 -13.05 10.88
CA VAL A 188 0.31 -11.82 11.51
C VAL A 188 -0.34 -10.54 10.98
N GLY A 189 -0.99 -10.62 9.84
CA GLY A 189 -1.42 -9.48 9.04
C GLY A 189 -0.31 -8.92 8.16
N GLY A 190 -0.62 -7.85 7.43
CA GLY A 190 0.34 -7.17 6.57
C GLY A 190 -0.30 -6.05 5.78
N SER A 191 0.47 -5.42 4.89
CA SER A 191 -0.03 -4.37 4.01
C SER A 191 0.42 -4.61 2.57
N VAL A 192 -0.52 -4.57 1.63
CA VAL A 192 -0.29 -4.80 0.20
C VAL A 192 -0.73 -3.57 -0.58
N GLY A 193 0.14 -3.07 -1.44
CA GLY A 193 -0.12 -2.00 -2.38
C GLY A 193 -0.59 -2.56 -3.72
N ILE A 194 -1.72 -2.05 -4.22
CA ILE A 194 -2.21 -2.30 -5.57
C ILE A 194 -2.01 -1.01 -6.36
N LEU A 195 -1.00 -0.98 -7.22
CA LEU A 195 -0.70 0.19 -8.05
C LEU A 195 -1.39 0.03 -9.41
N ILE A 196 -2.21 1.02 -9.76
CA ILE A 196 -2.89 1.12 -11.06
C ILE A 196 -2.26 2.30 -11.82
N GLU A 197 -1.52 2.00 -12.87
CA GLU A 197 -0.84 3.00 -13.70
C GLU A 197 -1.60 3.24 -15.00
N TRP A 198 -1.88 4.52 -15.29
CA TRP A 198 -2.49 4.98 -16.54
C TRP A 198 -1.48 5.82 -17.30
N ASN A 199 -0.69 5.19 -18.17
CA ASN A 199 0.25 5.89 -19.03
C ASN A 199 -0.31 5.96 -20.46
N CYS A 200 -0.91 7.10 -20.80
CA CYS A 200 -1.72 7.22 -22.00
C CYS A 200 -1.14 8.22 -23.00
N ASP A 201 -0.85 7.73 -24.19
CA ASP A 201 -0.63 8.54 -25.37
C ASP A 201 -1.98 8.84 -26.03
N LEU A 202 -2.48 10.06 -25.84
CA LEU A 202 -3.80 10.50 -26.34
C LEU A 202 -3.74 10.95 -27.81
N ASP A 203 -2.61 10.80 -28.49
CA ASP A 203 -2.54 10.89 -29.95
C ASP A 203 -2.98 9.57 -30.61
N LYS A 204 -3.01 8.47 -29.83
CA LYS A 204 -3.53 7.16 -30.24
C LYS A 204 -5.02 7.02 -29.95
N ASP A 205 -5.59 5.92 -30.43
CA ASP A 205 -6.99 5.58 -30.20
C ASP A 205 -7.32 5.38 -28.71
N TYR A 206 -8.55 5.71 -28.33
CA TYR A 206 -9.08 5.56 -26.97
C TYR A 206 -8.88 4.15 -26.39
N SER A 207 -8.92 3.10 -27.22
CA SER A 207 -8.73 1.71 -26.82
C SER A 207 -7.30 1.38 -26.33
N GLN A 208 -6.30 2.20 -26.68
CA GLN A 208 -4.89 1.94 -26.37
C GLN A 208 -4.45 2.45 -24.99
N CYS A 209 -5.25 3.31 -24.37
CA CYS A 209 -4.98 3.85 -23.02
C CYS A 209 -5.53 2.90 -21.96
N ASN A 210 -4.79 1.88 -21.53
CA ASN A 210 -5.29 0.88 -20.59
C ASN A 210 -4.52 0.91 -19.26
N PRO A 211 -5.15 0.46 -18.15
CA PRO A 211 -4.47 0.42 -16.86
C PRO A 211 -3.48 -0.74 -16.81
N GLU A 212 -2.34 -0.50 -16.19
CA GLU A 212 -1.37 -1.53 -15.82
C GLU A 212 -1.41 -1.73 -14.30
N TYR A 213 -1.45 -2.99 -13.85
CA TYR A 213 -1.51 -3.33 -12.43
C TYR A 213 -0.18 -3.89 -11.95
N SER A 214 0.31 -3.37 -10.83
CA SER A 214 1.44 -3.94 -10.10
C SER A 214 1.13 -4.07 -8.62
N PHE A 215 1.78 -5.04 -7.97
CA PHE A 215 1.48 -5.43 -6.60
C PHE A 215 2.78 -5.44 -5.79
N THR A 216 2.75 -4.82 -4.62
CA THR A 216 3.92 -4.74 -3.73
C THR A 216 3.52 -4.91 -2.28
N ARG A 217 4.39 -5.48 -1.45
CA ARG A 217 4.19 -5.50 0.00
C ARG A 217 4.74 -4.22 0.62
N LEU A 218 3.94 -3.53 1.43
CA LEU A 218 4.24 -2.19 1.96
C LEU A 218 4.83 -2.21 3.38
N ASP A 219 4.56 -3.24 4.17
CA ASP A 219 4.97 -3.35 5.58
C ASP A 219 6.38 -3.95 5.77
N MET A 220 7.13 -4.19 4.69
CA MET A 220 8.49 -4.71 4.78
C MET A 220 9.50 -3.61 5.08
N ASN A 221 10.06 -3.64 6.30
CA ASN A 221 11.28 -2.91 6.61
C ASN A 221 12.46 -3.89 6.57
N LEU A 222 13.46 -3.62 5.72
CA LEU A 222 14.67 -4.44 5.54
C LEU A 222 15.46 -4.63 6.85
N ASN A 223 15.25 -3.77 7.85
CA ASN A 223 16.09 -3.70 9.05
C ASN A 223 15.40 -4.19 10.35
N SER A 224 14.10 -4.49 10.36
CA SER A 224 13.40 -4.89 11.59
C SER A 224 12.17 -5.75 11.35
N SER A 225 12.17 -6.98 11.87
CA SER A 225 11.01 -7.88 11.87
C SER A 225 9.92 -7.48 12.88
N VAL A 226 10.26 -6.63 13.86
CA VAL A 226 9.40 -6.21 14.97
C VAL A 226 8.17 -5.41 14.50
N THR A 227 8.25 -4.77 13.33
CA THR A 227 7.18 -3.97 12.73
C THR A 227 6.38 -4.72 11.66
N SER A 228 6.68 -6.01 11.43
CA SER A 228 5.97 -6.81 10.43
C SER A 228 4.65 -7.34 10.99
N GLY A 229 3.59 -7.22 10.18
CA GLY A 229 2.22 -7.54 10.60
C GLY A 229 1.31 -6.32 10.73
N TYR A 230 0.01 -6.56 10.84
CA TYR A 230 -0.98 -5.50 11.04
C TYR A 230 -2.13 -6.02 11.90
N ASN A 231 -2.40 -5.32 13.00
CA ASN A 231 -3.51 -5.63 13.88
C ASN A 231 -4.05 -4.36 14.54
N PHE A 232 -5.33 -4.41 14.90
CA PHE A 232 -5.95 -3.37 15.71
C PHE A 232 -7.12 -3.96 16.51
N ARG A 233 -7.63 -3.15 17.44
CA ARG A 233 -8.76 -3.52 18.29
C ARG A 233 -9.98 -2.70 17.92
N TYR A 234 -11.14 -3.33 17.92
CA TYR A 234 -12.44 -2.67 17.88
C TYR A 234 -13.41 -3.40 18.80
N ALA A 235 -14.48 -2.72 19.21
CA ALA A 235 -15.50 -3.30 20.08
C ALA A 235 -16.88 -3.20 19.43
N ARG A 236 -17.70 -4.22 19.66
CA ARG A 236 -19.15 -4.20 19.39
C ARG A 236 -19.86 -4.03 20.73
N TYR A 237 -20.70 -3.00 20.85
CA TYR A 237 -21.41 -2.68 22.09
C TYR A 237 -22.85 -3.19 22.05
N TYR A 238 -23.32 -3.66 23.19
CA TYR A 238 -24.63 -4.28 23.39
C TYR A 238 -25.23 -3.80 24.71
N LYS A 239 -26.54 -4.03 24.88
CA LYS A 239 -27.27 -3.82 26.13
C LYS A 239 -27.93 -5.11 26.55
N ASP A 240 -27.87 -5.44 27.83
CA ASP A 240 -28.58 -6.58 28.40
C ASP A 240 -30.04 -6.25 28.74
N GLU A 241 -30.77 -7.24 29.28
CA GLU A 241 -32.18 -7.08 29.68
C GLU A 241 -32.37 -6.07 30.84
N ALA A 242 -31.33 -5.85 31.66
CA ALA A 242 -31.33 -4.88 32.75
C ALA A 242 -31.01 -3.45 32.27
N GLY A 243 -30.56 -3.29 31.01
CA GLY A 243 -30.15 -2.02 30.44
C GLY A 243 -28.66 -1.69 30.66
N GLU A 244 -27.88 -2.59 31.24
CA GLU A 244 -26.45 -2.45 31.45
C GLU A 244 -25.69 -2.67 30.13
N ASN A 245 -24.65 -1.86 29.92
CA ASN A 245 -23.84 -1.93 28.72
C ASN A 245 -22.77 -3.01 28.86
N TYR A 246 -22.69 -3.92 27.88
CA TYR A 246 -21.57 -4.84 27.72
C TYR A 246 -21.02 -4.74 26.30
N ARG A 247 -19.80 -5.23 26.09
CA ARG A 247 -19.17 -5.24 24.77
C ARG A 247 -18.46 -6.55 24.49
N THR A 248 -18.30 -6.82 23.20
CA THR A 248 -17.35 -7.83 22.72
C THR A 248 -16.18 -7.11 22.11
N LEU A 249 -14.98 -7.35 22.66
CA LEU A 249 -13.74 -6.82 22.14
C LEU A 249 -13.17 -7.79 21.11
N TYR A 250 -12.83 -7.25 19.94
CA TYR A 250 -12.12 -7.96 18.89
C TYR A 250 -10.74 -7.36 18.74
N LYS A 251 -9.71 -8.20 18.82
CA LYS A 251 -8.39 -7.89 18.28
C LYS A 251 -8.24 -8.63 16.96
N VAL A 252 -8.23 -7.90 15.87
CA VAL A 252 -8.17 -8.48 14.52
C VAL A 252 -6.80 -8.30 13.91
N TYR A 253 -6.40 -9.32 13.16
CA TYR A 253 -5.23 -9.38 12.31
C TYR A 253 -5.71 -9.58 10.89
N GLY A 254 -4.96 -9.04 9.93
CA GLY A 254 -5.46 -9.02 8.56
C GLY A 254 -4.56 -8.29 7.61
N ILE A 255 -5.00 -8.27 6.35
CA ILE A 255 -4.26 -7.68 5.26
C ILE A 255 -4.93 -6.36 4.90
N ARG A 256 -4.17 -5.26 5.01
CA ARG A 256 -4.56 -3.94 4.54
C ARG A 256 -4.17 -3.80 3.08
N PHE A 257 -5.11 -3.43 2.23
CA PHE A 257 -4.86 -3.18 0.82
C PHE A 257 -4.98 -1.68 0.54
N ASP A 258 -3.93 -1.11 -0.05
CA ASP A 258 -3.86 0.30 -0.44
C ASP A 258 -3.83 0.39 -1.97
N ILE A 259 -4.92 0.90 -2.56
CA ILE A 259 -5.01 1.13 -4.00
C ILE A 259 -4.44 2.51 -4.33
N MET A 260 -3.33 2.51 -5.05
CA MET A 260 -2.64 3.72 -5.50
C MET A 260 -2.87 3.88 -7.00
N VAL A 261 -3.32 5.07 -7.43
CA VAL A 261 -3.58 5.33 -8.85
C VAL A 261 -2.68 6.43 -9.35
N ASN A 262 -1.81 6.08 -10.29
CA ASN A 262 -0.93 7.01 -10.98
C ASN A 262 -1.38 7.19 -12.42
N GLY A 263 -1.25 8.41 -12.95
CA GLY A 263 -1.70 8.71 -14.30
C GLY A 263 -0.86 9.78 -14.97
N ARG A 264 -0.38 9.48 -16.17
CA ARG A 264 0.29 10.40 -17.07
C ARG A 264 -0.39 10.33 -18.43
N ALA A 265 -0.72 11.49 -18.98
CA ALA A 265 -1.30 11.58 -20.31
C ALA A 265 -0.54 12.62 -21.13
N GLY A 266 -0.20 12.26 -22.37
CA GLY A 266 0.40 13.13 -23.37
C GLY A 266 -0.53 13.29 -24.57
N LYS A 267 -0.54 14.47 -25.18
CA LYS A 267 -1.20 14.73 -26.46
C LYS A 267 -0.38 15.78 -27.20
N PHE A 268 -0.26 15.64 -28.51
CA PHE A 268 0.45 16.59 -29.36
C PHE A 268 -0.07 18.01 -29.17
N ASN A 269 0.86 18.96 -29.02
CA ASN A 269 0.57 20.39 -28.97
C ASN A 269 1.72 21.16 -29.62
N ILE A 270 1.38 22.02 -30.59
CA ILE A 270 2.35 22.79 -31.36
C ILE A 270 3.18 23.75 -30.50
N ILE A 271 2.62 24.30 -29.42
CA ILE A 271 3.29 25.29 -28.56
C ILE A 271 4.56 24.69 -27.90
N PRO A 272 4.48 23.61 -27.10
CA PRO A 272 5.67 22.99 -26.52
C PRO A 272 6.61 22.42 -27.58
N THR A 273 6.10 21.97 -28.74
CA THR A 273 6.94 21.50 -29.84
C THR A 273 7.82 22.61 -30.41
N VAL A 274 7.25 23.78 -30.72
CA VAL A 274 8.01 24.93 -31.25
C VAL A 274 9.00 25.45 -30.21
N ILE A 275 8.61 25.52 -28.93
CA ILE A 275 9.52 25.89 -27.83
C ILE A 275 10.70 24.91 -27.76
N ALA A 276 10.46 23.60 -27.80
CA ALA A 276 11.51 22.59 -27.74
C ALA A 276 12.47 22.67 -28.94
N ILE A 277 11.95 22.89 -30.16
CA ILE A 277 12.76 23.11 -31.36
C ILE A 277 13.62 24.37 -31.22
N GLY A 278 13.01 25.49 -30.79
CA GLY A 278 13.70 26.75 -30.56
C GLY A 278 14.81 26.64 -29.51
N SER A 279 14.52 25.99 -28.38
CA SER A 279 15.51 25.72 -27.33
C SER A 279 16.64 24.81 -27.84
N GLY A 280 16.32 23.78 -28.64
CA GLY A 280 17.32 22.91 -29.25
C GLY A 280 18.26 23.65 -30.21
N LEU A 281 17.71 24.52 -31.06
CA LEU A 281 18.49 25.38 -31.97
C LEU A 281 19.38 26.37 -31.20
N ALA A 282 18.87 26.97 -30.12
CA ALA A 282 19.66 27.86 -29.27
C ALA A 282 20.84 27.12 -28.61
N ILE A 283 20.63 25.89 -28.13
CA ILE A 283 21.70 25.04 -27.57
C ILE A 283 22.75 24.72 -28.63
N MET A 284 22.34 24.36 -29.85
CA MET A 284 23.28 24.10 -30.95
C MET A 284 24.12 25.34 -31.28
N GLY A 285 23.53 26.55 -31.28
CA GLY A 285 24.26 27.81 -31.47
C GLY A 285 25.22 28.15 -30.33
N MET A 286 24.89 27.81 -29.07
CA MET A 286 25.85 27.96 -27.96
C MET A 286 27.02 26.99 -28.10
N VAL A 287 26.75 25.74 -28.50
CA VAL A 287 27.78 24.72 -28.71
C VAL A 287 28.74 25.15 -29.82
N SER A 288 28.26 25.69 -30.94
CA SER A 288 29.13 26.17 -32.01
C SER A 288 30.04 27.31 -31.55
N ASN A 289 29.49 28.30 -30.83
CA ASN A 289 30.29 29.42 -30.29
C ASN A 289 31.32 28.94 -29.26
N LEU A 290 30.99 27.96 -28.41
CA LEU A 290 31.95 27.37 -27.47
C LEU A 290 33.06 26.59 -28.18
N ILE A 291 32.74 25.88 -29.27
CA ILE A 291 33.73 25.20 -30.10
C ILE A 291 34.68 26.23 -30.73
N ASP A 292 34.15 27.30 -31.31
CA ASP A 292 34.97 28.37 -31.91
C ASP A 292 35.83 29.08 -30.86
N LEU A 293 35.28 29.34 -29.66
CA LEU A 293 36.02 29.90 -28.53
C LEU A 293 37.14 28.96 -28.09
N CYS A 294 36.90 27.66 -27.98
CA CYS A 294 37.92 26.65 -27.68
C CYS A 294 39.03 26.65 -28.74
N PHE A 295 38.69 26.67 -30.03
CA PHE A 295 39.70 26.74 -31.09
C PHE A 295 40.53 28.04 -31.04
N ASN A 296 39.89 29.17 -30.70
CA ASN A 296 40.56 30.46 -30.66
C ASN A 296 41.39 30.71 -29.38
N LEU A 297 40.98 30.18 -28.22
CA LEU A 297 41.76 30.23 -26.97
C LEU A 297 42.86 29.16 -26.90
N PHE A 298 42.67 28.05 -27.61
CA PHE A 298 43.65 26.98 -27.75
C PHE A 298 44.06 26.80 -29.22
N PRO A 299 44.70 27.80 -29.85
CA PRO A 299 45.32 27.59 -31.14
C PRO A 299 46.32 26.45 -30.98
N ILE A 300 46.30 25.49 -31.90
CA ILE A 300 47.10 24.25 -31.90
C ILE A 300 48.59 24.52 -31.61
N HIS A 301 49.06 25.74 -31.91
CA HIS A 301 50.41 26.23 -31.65
C HIS A 301 50.77 26.45 -30.16
N MET A 302 49.80 26.76 -29.28
CA MET A 302 50.05 27.04 -27.85
C MET A 302 49.93 25.78 -26.96
N LEU A 303 49.15 24.79 -27.40
CA LEU A 303 48.96 23.49 -26.72
C LEU A 303 50.21 22.59 -26.75
N VAL A 304 51.10 22.81 -27.72
CA VAL A 304 52.39 22.09 -27.84
C VAL A 304 53.37 22.48 -26.72
N TYR A 305 53.22 23.66 -26.12
CA TYR A 305 54.18 24.17 -25.14
C TYR A 305 53.81 23.92 -23.66
N PHE A 306 52.54 23.65 -23.33
CA PHE A 306 52.07 23.64 -21.93
C PHE A 306 51.53 22.30 -21.39
N LEU A 307 51.24 21.30 -22.24
CA LEU A 307 50.62 20.05 -21.79
C LEU A 307 51.48 18.82 -22.11
N PRO A 308 51.66 17.86 -21.17
CA PRO A 308 52.39 16.64 -21.42
C PRO A 308 51.73 15.82 -22.55
N PRO A 309 52.51 15.10 -23.37
CA PRO A 309 52.09 14.55 -24.67
C PRO A 309 50.88 13.62 -24.63
N LYS A 310 50.57 13.03 -23.47
CA LYS A 310 49.41 12.14 -23.28
C LYS A 310 48.05 12.88 -23.22
N ILE A 311 48.02 14.13 -22.75
CA ILE A 311 46.76 14.91 -22.60
C ILE A 311 46.47 15.69 -23.89
N TYR A 312 47.52 16.16 -24.56
CA TYR A 312 47.46 16.80 -25.88
C TYR A 312 46.75 15.92 -26.92
N PHE A 313 47.11 14.64 -26.98
CA PHE A 313 46.51 13.69 -27.93
C PHE A 313 45.01 13.49 -27.67
N SER A 314 44.58 13.47 -26.41
CA SER A 314 43.18 13.23 -26.05
C SER A 314 42.28 14.42 -26.44
N TRP A 315 42.71 15.65 -26.14
CA TRP A 315 41.95 16.86 -26.49
C TRP A 315 41.95 17.16 -27.99
N ALA A 316 43.08 16.95 -28.68
CA ALA A 316 43.17 17.10 -30.13
C ALA A 316 42.29 16.08 -30.86
N VAL A 317 42.24 14.83 -30.38
CA VAL A 317 41.36 13.78 -30.93
C VAL A 317 39.89 14.12 -30.69
N ILE A 318 39.50 14.64 -29.52
CA ILE A 318 38.12 15.08 -29.24
C ILE A 318 37.72 16.23 -30.18
N CYS A 319 38.57 17.24 -30.38
CA CYS A 319 38.30 18.35 -31.31
C CYS A 319 38.26 17.90 -32.78
N LEU A 320 39.13 16.97 -33.19
CA LEU A 320 39.13 16.39 -34.55
C LEU A 320 37.90 15.50 -34.81
N LEU A 321 37.46 14.73 -33.81
CA LEU A 321 36.25 13.91 -33.88
C LEU A 321 34.99 14.79 -33.97
N LEU A 322 34.93 15.88 -33.21
CA LEU A 322 33.85 16.87 -33.33
C LEU A 322 33.81 17.53 -34.72
N LYS A 323 34.98 17.82 -35.32
CA LYS A 323 35.10 18.37 -36.68
C LYS A 323 34.64 17.40 -37.78
N ARG A 324 34.96 16.10 -37.64
CA ARG A 324 34.52 15.07 -38.59
C ARG A 324 33.03 14.74 -38.46
N GLY A 325 32.47 14.78 -37.25
CA GLY A 325 31.05 14.58 -37.01
C GLY A 325 30.17 15.68 -37.62
N PHE A 326 30.61 16.94 -37.58
CA PHE A 326 29.85 18.07 -38.13
C PHE A 326 29.86 18.16 -39.66
N HIS A 327 30.95 17.72 -40.32
CA HIS A 327 31.02 17.72 -41.78
C HIS A 327 30.07 16.69 -42.43
N LEU A 328 29.69 15.63 -41.72
CA LEU A 328 28.65 14.70 -42.18
C LEU A 328 27.22 15.21 -41.96
N ALA A 329 27.01 16.13 -41.01
CA ALA A 329 25.68 16.68 -40.69
C ALA A 329 25.29 17.93 -41.52
N THR A 330 26.20 18.43 -42.36
CA THR A 330 26.03 19.66 -43.16
C THR A 330 26.19 19.45 -44.67
N LEU A 331 26.14 18.21 -45.14
CA LEU A 331 25.94 17.89 -46.56
C LEU A 331 24.42 17.78 -46.82
N PRO A 332 23.91 18.38 -47.92
CA PRO A 332 22.48 18.55 -48.17
C PRO A 332 21.69 17.24 -48.34
#